data_AF-A0AAD7CVG4-F1
#
_entry.id   AF-A0AAD7CVG4-F1
#
_cell.length_a   1.000
_cell.length_b   1.000
_cell.length_c   1.000
_cell.angle_alpha   90.00
_cell.angle_beta   90.00
_cell.angle_gamma   90.00
#
_symmetry.space_group_name_H-M   'P 1'
#
loop_
_entity.id
_entity.type
_entity.pdbx_description
1 polymer ?
#
loop_
_entity_poly.entity_id
_entity_poly.type
_entity_poly.pdbx_seq_one_letter_code
_entity_poly.pdbx_strand_id
1 'polypeptide(L)'
;MSTPSVPPTPGTVYVIPPRSGAAFPVSKGQRLTVIDPCGSQVSDLLAFNLHDTNEVISSGRTLDYASRIFLTTPDPLYSNRSNVLLRIVADTVGTHDFLLTPCSKDTFRIIYGDTEPHRGCFGNLAAALEPFGVEEDRIPVAFNCFMNVPIDAATGELKVLPPKSKAGDHISFVAEMDLVVALTACSALQSNGGSFKPIHYRVDGTPQITNELE
;
A
#
# COMPACT_ATOMS: atom_id res chain seq x y z
N MET A 1 -25.91 -2.86 4.18
CA MET A 1 -25.58 -1.43 4.05
C MET A 1 -24.49 -1.13 5.06
N SER A 2 -23.26 -1.49 4.68
CA SER A 2 -22.04 -1.29 5.46
C SER A 2 -21.66 0.18 5.36
N THR A 3 -21.49 0.83 6.51
CA THR A 3 -21.11 2.24 6.61
C THR A 3 -19.82 2.50 5.83
N PRO A 4 -19.75 3.52 4.95
CA PRO A 4 -18.46 3.97 4.43
C PRO A 4 -17.57 4.35 5.61
N SER A 5 -16.36 3.80 5.67
CA SER A 5 -15.50 3.97 6.83
C SER A 5 -15.20 5.46 7.07
N VAL A 6 -15.26 5.89 8.34
CA VAL A 6 -15.05 7.28 8.74
C VAL A 6 -13.68 7.79 8.26
N PRO A 7 -13.59 8.97 7.62
CA PRO A 7 -12.31 9.56 7.25
C PRO A 7 -11.35 9.70 8.45
N PRO A 8 -10.04 9.47 8.26
CA PRO A 8 -9.06 9.70 9.32
C PRO A 8 -9.10 11.16 9.79
N THR A 9 -9.01 11.36 11.11
CA THR A 9 -8.89 12.68 11.71
C THR A 9 -7.55 13.30 11.31
N PRO A 10 -7.53 14.48 10.67
CA PRO A 10 -6.29 15.10 10.20
C PRO A 10 -5.23 15.23 11.30
N GLY A 11 -3.99 14.90 10.97
CA GLY A 11 -2.85 14.96 11.90
C GLY A 11 -2.77 13.82 12.92
N THR A 12 -3.79 12.97 13.02
CA THR A 12 -3.79 11.81 13.94
C THR A 12 -2.99 10.66 13.35
N VAL A 13 -2.10 10.08 14.15
CA VAL A 13 -1.35 8.87 13.78
C VAL A 13 -2.19 7.64 14.14
N TYR A 14 -2.45 6.81 13.15
CA TYR A 14 -3.15 5.54 13.28
C TYR A 14 -2.16 4.38 13.19
N VAL A 15 -2.48 3.29 13.89
CA VAL A 15 -1.64 2.09 13.96
C VAL A 15 -2.34 0.94 13.23
N ILE A 16 -1.62 0.30 12.31
CA ILE A 16 -1.99 -0.98 11.69
C ILE A 16 -1.21 -2.07 12.42
N PRO A 17 -1.87 -2.93 13.22
CA PRO A 17 -1.22 -4.02 13.93
C PRO A 17 -0.45 -4.96 12.99
N PRO A 18 0.61 -5.65 13.46
CA PRO A 18 1.34 -6.61 12.65
C PRO A 18 0.40 -7.63 11.98
N ARG A 19 0.67 -7.95 10.71
CA ARG A 19 -0.11 -8.94 9.92
C ARG A 19 -1.58 -8.59 9.74
N SER A 20 -1.95 -7.31 9.79
CA SER A 20 -3.31 -6.82 9.55
C SER A 20 -3.37 -5.77 8.44
N GLY A 21 -4.56 -5.24 8.16
CA GLY A 21 -4.76 -4.18 7.17
C GLY A 21 -5.87 -3.22 7.59
N ALA A 22 -5.87 -2.03 7.00
CA ALA A 22 -6.88 -0.99 7.19
C ALA A 22 -7.19 -0.33 5.84
N ALA A 23 -8.43 0.10 5.66
CA ALA A 23 -8.84 0.91 4.52
C ALA A 23 -9.62 2.13 5.00
N PHE A 24 -9.43 3.26 4.32
CA PHE A 24 -10.00 4.54 4.72
C PHE A 24 -10.03 5.52 3.53
N PRO A 25 -10.97 6.48 3.53
CA PRO A 25 -11.02 7.49 2.49
C PRO A 25 -9.92 8.56 2.68
N VAL A 26 -9.42 9.08 1.56
CA VAL A 26 -8.48 10.22 1.48
C VAL A 26 -9.00 11.18 0.42
N SER A 27 -9.32 12.41 0.81
CA SER A 27 -9.83 13.43 -0.11
C SER A 27 -8.72 13.96 -1.01
N LYS A 28 -9.09 14.41 -2.21
CA LYS A 28 -8.18 15.14 -3.10
C LYS A 28 -7.45 16.27 -2.36
N GLY A 29 -6.14 16.36 -2.57
CA GLY A 29 -5.27 17.35 -1.96
C GLY A 29 -4.80 17.02 -0.55
N GLN A 30 -5.38 16.01 0.13
CA GLN A 30 -4.84 15.53 1.40
C GLN A 30 -3.52 14.80 1.19
N ARG A 31 -2.69 14.84 2.24
CA ARG A 31 -1.41 14.16 2.28
C ARG A 31 -1.51 12.90 3.13
N LEU A 32 -1.27 11.75 2.54
CA LEU A 32 -1.08 10.48 3.26
C LEU A 32 0.41 10.31 3.58
N THR A 33 0.75 10.02 4.82
CA THR A 33 2.09 9.60 5.24
C THR A 33 2.04 8.18 5.76
N VAL A 34 2.80 7.27 5.16
CA VAL A 34 3.03 5.90 5.64
C VAL A 34 4.36 5.88 6.38
N ILE A 35 4.37 5.36 7.61
CA ILE A 35 5.49 5.45 8.54
C ILE A 35 5.84 4.03 9.01
N ASP A 36 7.13 3.69 8.97
CA ASP A 36 7.66 2.48 9.60
C ASP A 36 8.20 2.84 11.00
N PRO A 37 7.38 2.69 12.07
CA PRO A 37 7.75 3.17 13.40
C PRO A 37 8.90 2.39 14.03
N CYS A 38 9.13 1.15 13.58
CA CYS A 38 10.11 0.23 14.18
C CYS A 38 11.25 -0.14 13.23
N GLY A 39 11.19 0.28 11.97
CA GLY A 39 12.12 -0.10 10.92
C GLY A 39 11.89 -1.53 10.43
N SER A 40 12.32 -1.79 9.20
CA SER A 40 12.22 -3.10 8.56
C SER A 40 10.83 -3.72 8.51
N GLN A 41 9.77 -2.93 8.33
CA GLN A 41 8.41 -3.42 8.09
C GLN A 41 7.90 -2.93 6.74
N VAL A 42 7.43 -3.85 5.89
CA VAL A 42 6.80 -3.49 4.61
C VAL A 42 5.32 -3.17 4.81
N SER A 43 4.82 -2.19 4.06
CA SER A 43 3.39 -1.93 3.89
C SER A 43 3.01 -2.08 2.43
N ASP A 44 2.05 -2.93 2.13
CA ASP A 44 1.35 -2.85 0.83
C ASP A 44 0.50 -1.58 0.82
N LEU A 45 0.40 -0.91 -0.32
CA LEU A 45 -0.49 0.23 -0.54
C LEU A 45 -1.34 -0.01 -1.80
N LEU A 46 -2.66 0.08 -1.61
CA LEU A 46 -3.64 0.17 -2.69
C LEU A 46 -4.35 1.52 -2.65
N ALA A 47 -4.70 2.02 -3.83
CA ALA A 47 -5.52 3.20 -4.00
C ALA A 47 -6.59 2.93 -5.07
N PHE A 48 -7.85 3.18 -4.71
CA PHE A 48 -9.01 3.10 -5.59
C PHE A 48 -9.64 4.49 -5.68
N ASN A 49 -10.23 4.84 -6.82
CA ASN A 49 -11.11 5.99 -6.89
C ASN A 49 -12.32 5.75 -5.99
N LEU A 50 -12.61 6.68 -5.08
CA LEU A 50 -13.70 6.56 -4.12
C LEU A 50 -15.08 6.46 -4.79
N HIS A 51 -15.24 7.11 -5.94
CA HIS A 51 -16.50 7.23 -6.65
C HIS A 51 -16.68 6.14 -7.73
N ASP A 52 -15.64 5.36 -8.01
CA ASP A 52 -15.67 4.20 -8.91
C ASP A 52 -14.50 3.25 -8.62
N THR A 53 -14.73 2.20 -7.83
CA THR A 53 -13.69 1.23 -7.45
C THR A 53 -13.20 0.34 -8.60
N ASN A 54 -13.72 0.52 -9.83
CA ASN A 54 -13.13 -0.03 -11.07
C ASN A 54 -11.92 0.76 -11.55
N GLU A 55 -11.73 1.97 -11.07
CA GLU A 55 -10.50 2.71 -11.23
C GLU A 55 -9.58 2.48 -10.02
N VAL A 56 -8.46 1.81 -10.27
CA VAL A 56 -7.54 1.33 -9.23
C VAL A 56 -6.10 1.55 -9.65
N ILE A 57 -5.20 1.69 -8.68
CA ILE A 57 -3.75 1.79 -8.88
C ILE A 57 -3.22 0.69 -9.81
N SER A 58 -2.31 1.05 -10.70
CA SER A 58 -1.76 0.16 -11.73
C SER A 58 -0.24 0.25 -11.77
N SER A 59 0.43 -0.86 -11.45
CA SER A 59 1.87 -1.00 -11.62
C SER A 59 2.27 -0.81 -13.09
N GLY A 60 1.63 -1.54 -14.01
CA GLY A 60 1.95 -1.49 -15.44
C GLY A 60 1.91 -0.07 -16.02
N ARG A 61 0.84 0.70 -15.77
CA ARG A 61 0.74 2.10 -16.23
C ARG A 61 1.82 2.98 -15.60
N THR A 62 2.04 2.81 -14.30
CA THR A 62 3.01 3.63 -13.56
C THR A 62 4.44 3.39 -14.07
N LEU A 63 4.82 2.12 -14.22
CA LEU A 63 6.16 1.73 -14.66
C LEU A 63 6.43 2.11 -16.12
N ASP A 64 5.44 1.96 -17.00
CA ASP A 64 5.50 2.36 -18.41
C ASP A 64 5.80 3.87 -18.53
N TYR A 65 4.99 4.70 -17.85
CA TYR A 65 5.12 6.15 -17.92
C TYR A 65 6.35 6.70 -17.19
N ALA A 66 6.77 6.06 -16.09
CA ALA A 66 8.00 6.43 -15.40
C ALA A 66 9.26 5.94 -16.14
N SER A 67 9.12 4.93 -17.03
CA SER A 67 10.23 4.25 -17.70
C SER A 67 11.31 3.75 -16.73
N ARG A 68 10.91 3.38 -15.50
CA ARG A 68 11.76 2.84 -14.44
C ARG A 68 10.92 2.11 -13.39
N ILE A 69 11.60 1.25 -12.65
CA ILE A 69 11.00 0.36 -11.63
C ILE A 69 11.15 0.87 -10.19
N PHE A 70 12.20 1.63 -9.91
CA PHE A 70 12.39 2.26 -8.60
C PHE A 70 11.75 3.63 -8.64
N LEU A 71 10.66 3.81 -7.90
CA LEU A 71 9.88 5.04 -7.80
C LEU A 71 10.20 5.79 -6.51
N THR A 72 10.24 7.11 -6.57
CA THR A 72 10.48 8.01 -5.42
C THR A 72 9.91 9.41 -5.74
N THR A 73 10.20 10.42 -4.94
CA THR A 73 9.77 11.80 -5.22
C THR A 73 10.36 12.29 -6.56
N PRO A 74 9.60 12.97 -7.45
CA PRO A 74 8.18 13.37 -7.37
C PRO A 74 7.23 12.48 -8.20
N ASP A 75 7.49 11.17 -8.30
CA ASP A 75 6.80 10.29 -9.25
C ASP A 75 5.28 10.22 -9.00
N PRO A 76 4.48 10.25 -10.07
CA PRO A 76 3.06 9.92 -10.03
C PRO A 76 2.84 8.40 -9.98
N LEU A 77 1.81 7.97 -9.25
CA LEU A 77 1.26 6.62 -9.29
C LEU A 77 -0.09 6.66 -10.03
N TYR A 78 -0.18 5.90 -11.11
CA TYR A 78 -1.31 5.94 -12.04
C TYR A 78 -2.35 4.88 -11.75
N SER A 79 -3.59 5.17 -12.12
CA SER A 79 -4.66 4.19 -12.21
C SER A 79 -4.55 3.34 -13.47
N ASN A 80 -5.32 2.25 -13.53
CA ASN A 80 -5.55 1.44 -14.73
C ASN A 80 -6.16 2.25 -15.90
N ARG A 81 -6.73 3.43 -15.64
CA ARG A 81 -7.26 4.38 -16.63
C ARG A 81 -6.31 5.55 -16.92
N SER A 82 -5.06 5.47 -16.46
CA SER A 82 -4.02 6.47 -16.70
C SER A 82 -4.28 7.85 -16.09
N ASN A 83 -5.18 7.95 -15.11
CA ASN A 83 -5.26 9.13 -14.24
C ASN A 83 -4.23 9.00 -13.11
N VAL A 84 -3.71 10.12 -12.61
CA VAL A 84 -2.85 10.10 -11.43
C VAL A 84 -3.74 9.95 -10.19
N LEU A 85 -3.47 8.94 -9.37
CA LEU A 85 -4.16 8.74 -8.10
C LEU A 85 -3.39 9.41 -6.97
N LEU A 86 -2.08 9.14 -6.90
CA LEU A 86 -1.18 9.60 -5.86
C LEU A 86 0.08 10.17 -6.48
N ARG A 87 0.69 11.15 -5.82
CA ARG A 87 2.04 11.63 -6.15
C ARG A 87 2.95 11.49 -4.96
N ILE A 88 4.11 10.87 -5.13
CA ILE A 88 5.14 10.80 -4.09
C ILE A 88 5.71 12.20 -3.87
N VAL A 89 5.68 12.69 -2.64
CA VAL A 89 6.08 14.07 -2.29
C VAL A 89 7.15 14.14 -1.20
N ALA A 90 7.42 13.04 -0.51
CA ALA A 90 8.56 12.87 0.37
C ALA A 90 8.86 11.38 0.50
N ASP A 91 10.13 11.02 0.61
CA ASP A 91 10.59 9.63 0.75
C ASP A 91 11.95 9.64 1.46
N THR A 92 12.02 9.02 2.64
CA THR A 92 13.27 8.94 3.42
C THR A 92 14.08 7.67 3.16
N VAL A 93 13.55 6.71 2.40
CA VAL A 93 14.16 5.39 2.19
C VAL A 93 14.69 5.23 0.78
N GLY A 94 13.97 5.70 -0.24
CA GLY A 94 14.36 5.58 -1.64
C GLY A 94 14.34 4.16 -2.19
N THR A 95 13.62 3.23 -1.53
CA THR A 95 13.54 1.82 -1.94
C THR A 95 12.14 1.29 -1.66
N HIS A 96 11.42 1.02 -2.75
CA HIS A 96 10.04 0.53 -2.79
C HIS A 96 9.92 -0.45 -3.95
N ASP A 97 8.95 -1.36 -3.88
CA ASP A 97 8.65 -2.28 -4.97
C ASP A 97 7.26 -2.02 -5.54
N PHE A 98 7.10 -2.23 -6.84
CA PHE A 98 5.78 -2.21 -7.50
C PHE A 98 5.63 -3.36 -8.51
N LEU A 99 6.41 -4.43 -8.34
CA LEU A 99 6.42 -5.60 -9.22
C LEU A 99 5.70 -6.80 -8.59
N LEU A 100 5.87 -7.00 -7.28
CA LEU A 100 5.35 -8.17 -6.60
C LEU A 100 3.93 -7.96 -6.06
N THR A 101 3.11 -8.99 -6.19
CA THR A 101 1.74 -9.01 -5.67
C THR A 101 1.74 -9.09 -4.13
N PRO A 102 0.67 -8.64 -3.46
CA PRO A 102 0.50 -8.85 -2.02
C PRO A 102 0.63 -10.33 -1.67
N CYS A 103 1.36 -10.66 -0.59
CA CYS A 103 1.48 -12.04 -0.15
C CYS A 103 0.09 -12.64 0.18
N SER A 104 -0.14 -13.90 -0.15
CA SER A 104 -1.42 -14.60 0.04
C SER A 104 -1.23 -15.95 0.74
N LYS A 105 -2.33 -16.65 1.03
CA LYS A 105 -2.27 -18.05 1.47
C LYS A 105 -1.44 -18.91 0.51
N ASP A 106 -1.61 -18.68 -0.79
CA ASP A 106 -0.87 -19.39 -1.82
C ASP A 106 0.61 -19.00 -1.87
N THR A 107 0.95 -17.73 -1.64
CA THR A 107 2.36 -17.33 -1.46
C THR A 107 3.01 -18.15 -0.35
N PHE A 108 2.36 -18.25 0.82
CA PHE A 108 2.92 -19.00 1.95
C PHE A 108 2.97 -20.51 1.70
N ARG A 109 1.93 -21.08 1.08
CA ARG A 109 1.93 -22.49 0.70
C ARG A 109 3.01 -22.82 -0.34
N ILE A 110 3.16 -22.02 -1.39
CA ILE A 110 4.03 -22.31 -2.54
C ILE A 110 5.49 -21.97 -2.23
N ILE A 111 5.75 -20.81 -1.63
CA ILE A 111 7.11 -20.28 -1.45
C ILE A 111 7.69 -20.64 -0.08
N TYR A 112 6.86 -20.61 0.97
CA TYR A 112 7.31 -20.85 2.35
C TYR A 112 7.09 -22.30 2.81
N GLY A 113 6.20 -23.04 2.14
CA GLY A 113 5.86 -24.42 2.49
C GLY A 113 4.93 -24.54 3.69
N ASP A 114 4.22 -23.46 4.04
CA ASP A 114 3.31 -23.44 5.19
C ASP A 114 2.12 -24.41 4.96
N THR A 115 1.85 -25.27 5.94
CA THR A 115 0.71 -26.21 5.90
C THR A 115 -0.61 -25.56 6.33
N GLU A 116 -0.54 -24.55 7.20
CA GLU A 116 -1.68 -23.78 7.70
C GLU A 116 -1.42 -22.27 7.44
N PRO A 117 -1.50 -21.84 6.17
CA PRO A 117 -1.03 -20.51 5.78
C PRO A 117 -1.95 -19.40 6.30
N HIS A 118 -1.32 -18.32 6.77
CA HIS A 118 -2.03 -17.07 7.06
C HIS A 118 -2.68 -16.50 5.80
N ARG A 119 -3.76 -15.72 5.93
CA ARG A 119 -4.43 -15.11 4.76
C ARG A 119 -3.57 -14.16 3.92
N GLY A 120 -2.47 -13.71 4.50
CA GLY A 120 -1.53 -12.79 3.88
C GLY A 120 -2.08 -11.38 3.74
N CYS A 121 -1.30 -10.53 3.08
CA CYS A 121 -1.68 -9.17 2.75
C CYS A 121 -2.87 -9.13 1.78
N PHE A 122 -2.93 -10.06 0.83
CA PHE A 122 -4.08 -10.20 -0.07
C PHE A 122 -5.39 -10.30 0.72
N GLY A 123 -5.50 -11.26 1.64
CA GLY A 123 -6.70 -11.41 2.47
C GLY A 123 -6.91 -10.28 3.47
N ASN A 124 -5.84 -9.63 3.96
CA ASN A 124 -5.96 -8.44 4.80
C ASN A 124 -6.54 -7.24 4.04
N LEU A 125 -6.10 -7.03 2.80
CA LEU A 125 -6.59 -5.95 1.93
C LEU A 125 -8.04 -6.21 1.51
N ALA A 126 -8.37 -7.42 1.09
CA ALA A 126 -9.74 -7.79 0.74
C ALA A 126 -10.71 -7.56 1.91
N ALA A 127 -10.37 -8.05 3.12
CA ALA A 127 -11.20 -7.83 4.31
C ALA A 127 -11.32 -6.35 4.69
N ALA A 128 -10.26 -5.56 4.52
CA ALA A 128 -10.29 -4.13 4.82
C ALA A 128 -11.12 -3.34 3.78
N LEU A 129 -11.12 -3.76 2.53
CA LEU A 129 -11.80 -3.07 1.42
C LEU A 129 -13.23 -3.57 1.17
N GLU A 130 -13.67 -4.67 1.79
CA GLU A 130 -15.05 -5.19 1.71
C GLU A 130 -16.12 -4.11 1.97
N PRO A 131 -15.99 -3.19 2.96
CA PRO A 131 -16.96 -2.11 3.18
C PRO A 131 -17.11 -1.15 2.00
N PHE A 132 -16.14 -1.12 1.08
CA PHE A 132 -16.15 -0.32 -0.14
C PHE A 132 -16.54 -1.12 -1.39
N GLY A 133 -16.99 -2.37 -1.22
CA GLY A 133 -17.42 -3.23 -2.33
C GLY A 133 -16.29 -3.74 -3.22
N VAL A 134 -15.07 -3.86 -2.68
CA VAL A 134 -13.93 -4.45 -3.39
C VAL A 134 -13.73 -5.88 -2.93
N GLU A 135 -13.93 -6.81 -3.86
CA GLU A 135 -13.77 -8.25 -3.64
C GLU A 135 -12.33 -8.72 -3.87
N GLU A 136 -12.02 -9.96 -3.46
CA GLU A 136 -10.67 -10.56 -3.59
C GLU A 136 -10.10 -10.49 -5.02
N ASP A 137 -10.88 -10.83 -6.05
CA ASP A 137 -10.46 -10.80 -7.46
C ASP A 137 -10.11 -9.39 -7.98
N ARG A 138 -10.41 -8.35 -7.17
CA ARG A 138 -10.17 -6.94 -7.50
C ARG A 138 -8.91 -6.39 -6.84
N ILE A 139 -8.21 -7.18 -6.03
CA ILE A 139 -6.93 -6.80 -5.43
C ILE A 139 -5.81 -6.87 -6.47
N PRO A 140 -5.21 -5.74 -6.89
CA PRO A 140 -4.15 -5.72 -7.89
C PRO A 140 -2.77 -5.92 -7.24
N VAL A 141 -1.72 -5.75 -8.05
CA VAL A 141 -0.35 -5.51 -7.54
C VAL A 141 -0.36 -4.24 -6.69
N ALA A 142 0.18 -4.33 -5.47
CA ALA A 142 0.28 -3.20 -4.56
C ALA A 142 1.58 -2.42 -4.76
N PHE A 143 1.56 -1.13 -4.42
CA PHE A 143 2.79 -0.38 -4.22
C PHE A 143 3.35 -0.74 -2.84
N ASN A 144 4.46 -1.48 -2.83
CA ASN A 144 5.04 -2.07 -1.63
C ASN A 144 6.01 -1.07 -0.98
N CYS A 145 5.50 -0.25 -0.06
CA CYS A 145 6.28 0.71 0.70
C CYS A 145 7.41 -0.01 1.46
N PHE A 146 8.65 0.50 1.32
CA PHE A 146 9.86 0.04 2.00
C PHE A 146 10.40 -1.32 1.54
N MET A 147 9.68 -2.04 0.67
CA MET A 147 10.10 -3.35 0.21
C MET A 147 11.35 -3.26 -0.69
N ASN A 148 12.33 -4.12 -0.44
CA ASN A 148 13.62 -4.13 -1.12
C ASN A 148 13.73 -5.33 -2.06
N VAL A 149 13.45 -5.10 -3.34
CA VAL A 149 13.44 -6.13 -4.39
C VAL A 149 14.42 -5.75 -5.52
N PRO A 150 15.73 -5.96 -5.36
CA PRO A 150 16.67 -5.81 -6.47
C PRO A 150 16.41 -6.82 -7.59
N ILE A 151 16.68 -6.37 -8.82
CA ILE A 151 16.63 -7.19 -10.04
C ILE A 151 18.04 -7.36 -10.58
N ASP A 152 18.37 -8.60 -10.92
CA ASP A 152 19.58 -8.89 -11.68
C ASP A 152 19.40 -8.44 -13.14
N ALA A 153 20.25 -7.52 -13.59
CA ALA A 153 20.10 -6.90 -14.92
C ALA A 153 20.37 -7.87 -16.10
N ALA A 154 21.09 -8.97 -15.87
CA ALA A 154 21.44 -9.94 -16.91
C ALA A 154 20.39 -11.05 -17.05
N THR A 155 19.82 -11.50 -15.93
CA THR A 155 18.92 -12.66 -15.86
C THR A 155 17.46 -12.30 -15.59
N GLY A 156 17.20 -11.10 -15.07
CA GLY A 156 15.87 -10.68 -14.62
C GLY A 156 15.44 -11.27 -13.27
N GLU A 157 16.33 -11.94 -12.55
CA GLU A 157 16.01 -12.55 -11.24
C GLU A 157 15.63 -11.49 -10.20
N LEU A 158 14.49 -11.70 -9.53
CA LEU A 158 14.02 -10.90 -8.40
C LEU A 158 14.51 -11.50 -7.08
N LYS A 159 15.10 -10.69 -6.19
CA LYS A 159 15.47 -11.13 -4.84
C LYS A 159 14.76 -10.29 -3.79
N VAL A 160 14.05 -10.93 -2.87
CA VAL A 160 13.48 -10.25 -1.70
C VAL A 160 14.56 -10.17 -0.62
N LEU A 161 15.04 -8.95 -0.36
CA LEU A 161 16.03 -8.66 0.68
C LEU A 161 15.38 -7.92 1.85
N PRO A 162 16.03 -7.89 3.03
CA PRO A 162 15.54 -7.08 4.14
C PRO A 162 15.31 -5.61 3.72
N PRO A 163 14.23 -4.95 4.22
CA PRO A 163 14.00 -3.55 3.95
C PRO A 163 15.15 -2.68 4.46
N LYS A 164 15.35 -1.53 3.81
CA LYS A 164 16.37 -0.55 4.22
C LYS A 164 15.83 0.48 5.23
N SER A 165 14.52 0.49 5.47
CA SER A 165 13.86 1.41 6.41
C SER A 165 14.37 1.22 7.83
N LYS A 166 14.54 2.35 8.51
CA LYS A 166 14.83 2.49 9.93
C LYS A 166 13.60 3.01 10.67
N ALA A 167 13.62 2.91 12.00
CA ALA A 167 12.54 3.43 12.82
C ALA A 167 12.29 4.93 12.55
N GLY A 168 11.05 5.27 12.22
CA GLY A 168 10.61 6.64 11.90
C GLY A 168 10.74 7.02 10.42
N ASP A 169 11.32 6.14 9.58
CA ASP A 169 11.32 6.36 8.13
C ASP A 169 9.90 6.35 7.58
N HIS A 170 9.70 7.13 6.52
CA HIS A 170 8.38 7.36 5.97
C HIS A 170 8.41 7.71 4.48
N ILE A 171 7.27 7.49 3.84
CA ILE A 171 6.95 7.96 2.50
C ILE A 171 5.63 8.71 2.55
N SER A 172 5.55 9.85 1.85
CA SER A 172 4.35 10.69 1.79
C SER A 172 3.84 10.83 0.37
N PHE A 173 2.52 10.88 0.26
CA PHE A 173 1.80 11.03 -1.00
C PHE A 173 0.79 12.17 -0.90
N VAL A 174 0.56 12.89 -2.00
CA VAL A 174 -0.63 13.75 -2.15
C VAL A 174 -1.64 13.01 -3.01
N ALA A 175 -2.91 12.99 -2.58
CA ALA A 175 -4.02 12.46 -3.36
C ALA A 175 -4.43 13.45 -4.46
N GLU A 176 -4.44 12.98 -5.71
CA GLU A 176 -4.78 13.80 -6.89
C GLU A 176 -6.27 13.73 -7.24
N MET A 177 -7.01 12.85 -6.56
CA MET A 177 -8.47 12.71 -6.54
C MET A 177 -8.94 12.14 -5.20
N ASP A 178 -10.25 11.97 -5.03
CA ASP A 178 -10.80 11.29 -3.86
C ASP A 178 -10.57 9.78 -3.97
N LEU A 179 -9.97 9.20 -2.94
CA LEU A 179 -9.52 7.81 -2.95
C LEU A 179 -10.09 7.03 -1.77
N VAL A 180 -10.23 5.73 -1.97
CA VAL A 180 -10.10 4.74 -0.90
C VAL A 180 -8.67 4.24 -0.92
N VAL A 181 -7.95 4.41 0.18
CA VAL A 181 -6.62 3.84 0.36
C VAL A 181 -6.71 2.64 1.29
N ALA A 182 -6.00 1.57 0.95
CA ALA A 182 -5.77 0.45 1.87
C ALA A 182 -4.28 0.21 2.09
N LEU A 183 -3.94 -0.11 3.33
CA LEU A 183 -2.58 -0.35 3.80
C LEU A 183 -2.53 -1.65 4.61
N THR A 184 -1.36 -2.29 4.65
CA THR A 184 -1.10 -3.46 5.50
C THR A 184 0.13 -3.26 6.37
N ALA A 185 0.20 -3.98 7.48
CA ALA A 185 1.49 -4.38 8.05
C ALA A 185 1.79 -5.78 7.50
N CYS A 186 2.73 -5.87 6.55
CA CYS A 186 2.93 -7.06 5.74
C CYS A 186 3.09 -8.36 6.55
N SER A 187 2.52 -9.46 6.04
CA SER A 187 2.51 -10.77 6.70
C SER A 187 3.65 -11.70 6.30
N ALA A 188 4.57 -11.27 5.41
CA ALA A 188 5.66 -12.11 4.91
C ALA A 188 6.96 -11.90 5.68
N LEU A 189 7.44 -12.94 6.36
CA LEU A 189 8.59 -12.85 7.27
C LEU A 189 9.88 -12.41 6.57
N GLN A 190 10.16 -12.95 5.38
CA GLN A 190 11.36 -12.61 4.61
C GLN A 190 11.34 -11.15 4.15
N SER A 191 10.18 -10.66 3.70
CA SER A 191 10.00 -9.26 3.27
C SER A 191 10.19 -8.26 4.41
N ASN A 192 9.97 -8.66 5.67
CA ASN A 192 10.05 -7.79 6.84
C ASN A 192 11.35 -7.97 7.66
N GLY A 193 12.41 -8.50 7.04
CA GLY A 193 13.69 -8.70 7.72
C GLY A 193 13.61 -9.63 8.94
N GLY A 194 12.70 -10.61 8.93
CA GLY A 194 12.64 -11.65 9.94
C GLY A 194 11.73 -11.40 11.14
N SER A 195 10.91 -10.33 11.14
CA SER A 195 9.97 -10.05 12.24
C SER A 195 8.70 -9.33 11.75
N PHE A 196 7.62 -9.40 12.52
CA PHE A 196 6.37 -8.66 12.22
C PHE A 196 6.21 -7.48 13.18
N LYS A 197 6.03 -6.29 12.63
CA LYS A 197 5.93 -5.01 13.34
C LYS A 197 4.72 -4.22 12.83
N PRO A 198 4.24 -3.22 13.58
CA PRO A 198 3.15 -2.37 13.10
C PRO A 198 3.62 -1.44 11.98
N ILE A 199 2.66 -0.97 11.20
CA ILE A 199 2.81 0.19 10.31
C ILE A 199 1.97 1.33 10.88
N HIS A 200 2.47 2.56 10.81
CA HIS A 200 1.69 3.73 11.14
C HIS A 200 1.27 4.48 9.88
N TYR A 201 0.13 5.16 9.92
CA TYR A 201 -0.22 6.13 8.90
C TYR A 201 -0.81 7.40 9.50
N ARG A 202 -0.71 8.49 8.76
CA ARG A 202 -1.32 9.78 9.10
C ARG A 202 -1.86 10.42 7.83
N VAL A 203 -3.04 11.02 7.93
CA VAL A 203 -3.58 11.86 6.85
C VAL A 203 -3.56 13.31 7.33
N ASP A 204 -2.99 14.20 6.54
CA ASP A 204 -2.91 15.64 6.80
C ASP A 204 -3.75 16.41 5.76
N GLY A 205 -4.25 17.58 6.14
CA GLY A 205 -5.12 18.43 5.31
C GLY A 205 -6.62 18.24 5.60
N THR A 206 -7.44 19.21 5.18
CA THR A 206 -8.87 19.22 5.45
C THR A 206 -9.62 18.18 4.59
N PRO A 207 -10.38 17.25 5.18
CA PRO A 207 -11.18 16.31 4.42
C PRO A 207 -12.32 17.07 3.72
N GLN A 208 -12.56 16.72 2.46
CA GLN A 208 -13.71 17.20 1.69
C GLN A 208 -14.80 16.12 1.62
N ILE A 209 -14.43 14.86 1.82
CA ILE A 209 -15.35 13.75 2.00
C ILE A 209 -15.96 13.86 3.40
N THR A 210 -17.27 14.03 3.47
CA THR A 210 -18.02 14.06 4.74
C THR A 210 -18.81 12.76 4.90
N ASN A 211 -19.15 12.41 6.15
CA ASN A 211 -20.08 11.32 6.40
C ASN A 211 -21.47 11.77 5.95
N GLU A 212 -21.94 11.31 4.79
CA GLU A 212 -23.38 11.33 4.49
C GLU A 212 -24.06 10.20 5.26
N LEU A 213 -24.24 10.42 6.57
CA LEU A 213 -25.13 9.65 7.43
C LEU A 213 -25.86 10.62 8.36
N GLU A 214 -26.80 11.39 7.78
CA GLU A 214 -28.08 11.73 8.43
C GLU A 214 -29.19 10.95 7.73
#